data_AF-A0A6L6XFV8-F1
#
_entry.id   AF-A0A6L6XFV8-F1
#
_cell.length_a   1.000
_cell.length_b   1.000
_cell.length_c   1.000
_cell.angle_alpha   90.00
_cell.angle_beta   90.00
_cell.angle_gamma   90.00
#
_symmetry.space_group_name_H-M   'P 1'
#
loop_
_entity.id
_entity.type
_entity.pdbx_description
1 polymer ?
#
loop_
_entity_poly.entity_id
_entity_poly.type
_entity_poly.pdbx_seq_one_letter_code
_entity_poly.pdbx_strand_id
1 'polypeptide(L)'
;MTKEAIEKLPEVMQSMTATLKHCSKDDASSDYMTESRLLAVNFDRFSKYYCQVVKIAQQPKTNDALYCTEDGKWYFVEFKNGSIKKDEIYWKIYDSLIMLIEAGMIPDYQFSRENISYILVYNKEKIMQEKQIKVNSAKNQIHRHIEQKQEKLFCLFELEKLQGYILDETNTYTKEQFEQLFVKKFEKLEGTDRK
;
A
#
# COMPACT_ATOMS: atom_id res chain seq x y z
N MET A 1 -7.22 9.06 -7.74
CA MET A 1 -6.61 9.44 -9.02
C MET A 1 -7.63 10.30 -9.72
N THR A 2 -7.21 11.45 -10.24
CA THR A 2 -8.01 12.29 -11.15
C THR A 2 -8.24 11.57 -12.48
N LYS A 3 -9.09 12.15 -13.33
CA LYS A 3 -9.32 11.62 -14.68
C LYS A 3 -8.05 11.70 -15.52
N GLU A 4 -7.32 12.79 -15.40
CA GLU A 4 -6.07 13.10 -16.07
C GLU A 4 -4.97 12.12 -15.66
N ALA A 5 -4.88 11.77 -14.37
CA ALA A 5 -3.96 10.74 -13.90
C ALA A 5 -4.31 9.36 -14.47
N ILE A 6 -5.59 9.02 -14.55
CA ILE A 6 -6.05 7.74 -15.14
C ILE A 6 -5.72 7.68 -16.63
N GLU A 7 -5.93 8.76 -17.40
CA GLU A 7 -5.64 8.79 -18.84
C GLU A 7 -4.15 8.60 -19.18
N LYS A 8 -3.26 8.94 -18.24
CA LYS A 8 -1.81 8.70 -18.37
C LYS A 8 -1.38 7.27 -18.05
N LEU A 9 -2.23 6.46 -17.43
CA LEU A 9 -1.93 5.05 -17.17
C LEU A 9 -1.96 4.22 -18.45
N PRO A 10 -1.20 3.11 -18.51
CA PRO A 10 -1.39 2.10 -19.53
C PRO A 10 -2.87 1.70 -19.66
N GLU A 11 -3.39 1.61 -20.88
CA GLU A 11 -4.83 1.44 -21.18
C GLU A 11 -5.47 0.29 -20.37
N VAL A 12 -4.75 -0.82 -20.23
CA VAL A 12 -5.20 -1.98 -19.47
C VAL A 12 -5.51 -1.66 -17.99
N MET A 13 -4.69 -0.82 -17.35
CA MET A 13 -4.85 -0.44 -15.95
C MET A 13 -6.03 0.50 -15.71
N GLN A 14 -6.42 1.29 -16.71
CA GLN A 14 -7.52 2.25 -16.59
C GLN A 14 -8.84 1.53 -16.24
N SER A 15 -9.06 0.36 -16.86
CA SER A 15 -10.23 -0.49 -16.62
C SER A 15 -10.21 -1.23 -15.27
N MET A 16 -9.07 -1.21 -14.57
CA MET A 16 -8.81 -1.92 -13.33
C MET A 16 -8.90 -1.03 -12.09
N THR A 17 -9.34 0.21 -12.27
CA THR A 17 -9.49 1.17 -11.17
C THR A 17 -10.65 0.81 -10.25
N ALA A 18 -10.47 1.09 -8.96
CA ALA A 18 -11.48 0.98 -7.91
C ALA A 18 -11.22 2.05 -6.84
N THR A 19 -12.17 2.27 -5.92
CA THR A 19 -11.91 3.17 -4.79
C THR A 19 -10.90 2.55 -3.83
N LEU A 20 -10.10 3.38 -3.17
CA LEU A 20 -9.21 2.93 -2.10
C LEU A 20 -9.97 2.18 -1.00
N LYS A 21 -11.21 2.60 -0.68
CA LYS A 21 -12.11 1.82 0.18
C LYS A 21 -12.23 0.38 -0.31
N HIS A 22 -12.59 0.16 -1.58
CA HIS A 22 -12.77 -1.18 -2.13
C HIS A 22 -11.47 -2.00 -2.13
N CYS A 23 -10.34 -1.39 -2.49
CA CYS A 23 -9.02 -2.05 -2.42
C CYS A 23 -8.62 -2.43 -0.98
N SER A 24 -9.12 -1.70 0.01
CA SER A 24 -8.76 -1.89 1.42
C SER A 24 -9.61 -2.91 2.18
N LYS A 25 -10.49 -3.63 1.47
CA LYS A 25 -11.41 -4.59 2.08
C LYS A 25 -10.65 -5.79 2.61
N ASP A 26 -10.85 -6.10 3.89
CA ASP A 26 -10.35 -7.32 4.50
C ASP A 26 -11.30 -8.49 4.22
N ASP A 27 -10.85 -9.46 3.43
CA ASP A 27 -11.64 -10.64 3.07
C ASP A 27 -12.08 -11.48 4.28
N ALA A 28 -11.32 -11.45 5.39
CA ALA A 28 -11.61 -12.26 6.57
C ALA A 28 -12.70 -11.65 7.47
N SER A 29 -12.90 -10.33 7.43
CA SER A 29 -13.79 -9.61 8.35
C SER A 29 -14.84 -8.73 7.66
N SER A 30 -14.75 -8.54 6.34
CA SER A 30 -15.52 -7.52 5.59
C SER A 30 -15.31 -6.08 6.10
N ASP A 31 -14.32 -5.85 6.97
CA ASP A 31 -13.92 -4.53 7.43
C ASP A 31 -13.17 -3.78 6.32
N TYR A 32 -13.30 -2.45 6.32
CA TYR A 32 -12.54 -1.57 5.45
C TYR A 32 -11.46 -0.82 6.26
N MET A 33 -10.30 -0.64 5.65
CA MET A 33 -9.17 0.08 6.28
C MET A 33 -9.16 1.58 5.97
N THR A 34 -9.96 2.04 5.02
CA THR A 34 -10.20 3.44 4.68
C THR A 34 -11.63 3.62 4.13
N GLU A 35 -12.18 4.83 4.28
CA GLU A 35 -13.46 5.23 3.66
C GLU A 35 -13.26 6.05 2.37
N SER A 36 -12.00 6.19 1.93
CA SER A 36 -11.63 7.03 0.79
C SER A 36 -12.28 6.61 -0.52
N ARG A 37 -12.79 7.60 -1.24
CA ARG A 37 -13.34 7.45 -2.59
C ARG A 37 -12.32 7.73 -3.69
N LEU A 38 -11.08 8.07 -3.33
CA LEU A 38 -10.00 8.22 -4.30
C LEU A 38 -9.86 6.92 -5.10
N LEU A 39 -9.81 7.05 -6.42
CA LEU A 39 -9.57 5.91 -7.30
C LEU A 39 -8.10 5.50 -7.24
N ALA A 40 -7.82 4.21 -7.34
CA ALA A 40 -6.50 3.59 -7.46
C ALA A 40 -6.62 2.35 -8.36
N VAL A 41 -5.54 1.90 -8.98
CA VAL A 41 -5.52 0.60 -9.67
C VAL A 41 -5.62 -0.51 -8.62
N ASN A 42 -6.58 -1.41 -8.79
CA ASN A 42 -6.69 -2.60 -7.95
C ASN A 42 -5.68 -3.66 -8.42
N PHE A 43 -4.71 -3.98 -7.56
CA PHE A 43 -3.59 -4.83 -7.94
C PHE A 43 -3.94 -6.32 -7.99
N ASP A 44 -5.00 -6.76 -7.32
CA ASP A 44 -5.53 -8.12 -7.48
C ASP A 44 -6.14 -8.33 -8.87
N ARG A 45 -6.74 -7.28 -9.45
CA ARG A 45 -7.20 -7.31 -10.85
C ARG A 45 -6.02 -7.28 -11.81
N PHE A 46 -5.03 -6.43 -11.55
CA PHE A 46 -3.82 -6.35 -12.38
C PHE A 46 -3.04 -7.66 -12.40
N SER A 47 -2.82 -8.30 -11.25
CA SER A 47 -2.12 -9.59 -11.18
C SER A 47 -2.88 -10.73 -11.86
N LYS A 48 -4.23 -10.74 -11.84
CA LYS A 48 -5.02 -11.69 -12.64
C LYS A 48 -4.78 -11.50 -14.13
N TYR A 49 -4.77 -10.25 -14.61
CA TYR A 49 -4.41 -9.94 -15.99
C TYR A 49 -2.99 -10.40 -16.32
N TYR A 50 -2.03 -10.06 -15.46
CA TYR A 50 -0.64 -10.46 -15.61
C TYR A 50 -0.51 -11.98 -15.76
N CYS A 51 -1.14 -12.76 -14.87
CA CYS A 51 -1.09 -14.23 -14.93
C CYS A 51 -1.62 -14.79 -16.25
N GLN A 52 -2.67 -14.16 -16.81
CA GLN A 52 -3.22 -14.54 -18.12
C GLN A 52 -2.24 -14.24 -19.26
N VAL A 53 -1.55 -13.10 -19.20
CA VAL A 53 -0.57 -12.68 -20.22
C VAL A 53 0.65 -13.59 -20.22
N VAL A 54 1.25 -13.83 -19.05
CA VAL A 54 2.48 -14.63 -18.92
C VAL A 54 2.22 -16.14 -18.78
N LYS A 55 0.94 -16.55 -18.71
CA LYS A 55 0.49 -17.95 -18.60
C LYS A 55 1.05 -18.69 -17.38
N ILE A 56 1.09 -18.03 -16.23
CA ILE A 56 1.46 -18.66 -14.96
C ILE A 56 0.20 -19.05 -14.17
N ALA A 57 0.24 -20.21 -13.52
CA ALA A 57 -0.89 -20.75 -12.78
C ALA A 57 -1.03 -20.14 -11.37
N GLN A 58 0.08 -19.74 -10.75
CA GLN A 58 0.10 -19.19 -9.41
C GLN A 58 0.17 -17.67 -9.45
N GLN A 59 -0.79 -17.02 -8.80
CA GLN A 59 -0.82 -15.57 -8.69
C GLN A 59 0.29 -15.09 -7.74
N PRO A 60 1.13 -14.13 -8.17
CA PRO A 60 2.13 -13.49 -7.30
C PRO A 60 1.46 -12.76 -6.14
N LYS A 61 2.23 -12.47 -5.08
CA LYS A 61 1.71 -11.65 -3.99
C LYS A 61 1.70 -10.18 -4.42
N THR A 62 0.55 -9.54 -4.27
CA THR A 62 0.32 -8.16 -4.71
C THR A 62 0.19 -7.21 -3.55
N ASN A 63 0.62 -5.96 -3.74
CA ASN A 63 0.08 -4.85 -2.95
C ASN A 63 -1.42 -4.71 -3.22
N ASP A 64 -2.18 -4.07 -2.34
CA ASP A 64 -3.64 -3.98 -2.55
C ASP A 64 -4.02 -2.94 -3.61
N ALA A 65 -3.29 -1.82 -3.66
CA ALA A 65 -3.55 -0.73 -4.60
C ALA A 65 -2.29 -0.06 -5.14
N LEU A 66 -2.42 0.56 -6.32
CA LEU A 66 -1.47 1.51 -6.88
C LEU A 66 -2.20 2.82 -7.19
N TYR A 67 -1.83 3.89 -6.47
CA TYR A 67 -2.34 5.24 -6.69
C TYR A 67 -1.31 6.05 -7.48
N CYS A 68 -1.71 6.70 -8.55
CA CYS A 68 -0.83 7.52 -9.40
C CYS A 68 -1.31 8.97 -9.42
N THR A 69 -0.38 9.90 -9.26
CA THR A 69 -0.64 11.33 -9.39
C THR A 69 -0.43 11.80 -10.83
N GLU A 70 -0.96 12.97 -11.16
CA GLU A 70 -0.81 13.56 -12.49
C GLU A 70 0.64 13.92 -12.85
N ASP A 71 1.45 14.27 -11.85
CA ASP A 71 2.88 14.61 -11.98
C ASP A 71 3.77 13.36 -12.09
N GLY A 72 3.19 12.15 -12.10
CA GLY A 72 3.91 10.92 -12.36
C GLY A 72 4.47 10.21 -11.13
N LYS A 73 4.12 10.64 -9.91
CA LYS A 73 4.41 9.87 -8.68
C LYS A 73 3.43 8.73 -8.47
N TRP A 74 3.95 7.59 -8.07
CA TRP A 74 3.23 6.32 -7.94
C TRP A 74 3.34 5.85 -6.50
N TYR A 75 2.24 5.34 -5.95
CA TYR A 75 2.16 4.90 -4.56
C TYR A 75 1.58 3.50 -4.52
N PHE A 76 2.43 2.53 -4.20
CA PHE A 76 1.93 1.25 -3.72
C PHE A 76 1.33 1.45 -2.33
N VAL A 77 0.11 0.94 -2.14
CA VAL A 77 -0.59 0.99 -0.87
C VAL A 77 -0.97 -0.43 -0.46
N GLU A 78 -0.52 -0.82 0.73
CA GLU A 78 -0.83 -2.11 1.36
C GLU A 78 -1.56 -1.87 2.68
N PHE A 79 -2.69 -2.53 2.87
CA PHE A 79 -3.51 -2.46 4.06
C PHE A 79 -3.33 -3.72 4.91
N LYS A 80 -3.07 -3.53 6.21
CA LYS A 80 -2.96 -4.62 7.19
C LYS A 80 -3.90 -4.43 8.37
N ASN A 81 -4.91 -5.29 8.43
CA ASN A 81 -5.92 -5.33 9.48
C ASN A 81 -5.64 -6.40 10.55
N GLY A 82 -4.37 -6.59 10.92
CA GLY A 82 -3.94 -7.62 11.86
C GLY A 82 -2.43 -7.76 11.89
N SER A 83 -1.94 -8.95 12.22
CA SER A 83 -0.51 -9.24 12.29
C SER A 83 0.23 -8.86 11.00
N ILE A 84 1.40 -8.25 11.15
CA ILE A 84 2.25 -7.86 10.03
C ILE A 84 3.51 -8.72 10.07
N LYS A 85 3.74 -9.47 9.00
CA LYS A 85 5.00 -10.19 8.77
C LYS A 85 5.83 -9.42 7.74
N LYS A 86 7.05 -9.07 8.12
CA LYS A 86 7.97 -8.29 7.29
C LYS A 86 8.21 -8.95 5.93
N ASP A 87 8.49 -10.26 5.90
CA ASP A 87 8.82 -10.96 4.66
C ASP A 87 7.65 -10.96 3.67
N GLU A 88 6.41 -11.01 4.15
CA GLU A 88 5.22 -10.92 3.30
C GLU A 88 5.08 -9.55 2.65
N ILE A 89 5.43 -8.48 3.37
CA ILE A 89 5.46 -7.11 2.83
C ILE A 89 6.52 -6.99 1.73
N TYR A 90 7.72 -7.51 1.99
CA TYR A 90 8.82 -7.47 1.03
C TYR A 90 8.49 -8.24 -0.24
N TRP A 91 7.90 -9.44 -0.11
CA TRP A 91 7.44 -10.21 -1.27
C TRP A 91 6.40 -9.45 -2.08
N LYS A 92 5.40 -8.84 -1.44
CA LYS A 92 4.39 -8.03 -2.14
C LYS A 92 5.01 -6.87 -2.92
N ILE A 93 6.01 -6.19 -2.35
CA ILE A 93 6.73 -5.11 -3.03
C ILE A 93 7.48 -5.65 -4.25
N TYR A 94 8.31 -6.69 -4.06
CA TYR A 94 9.15 -7.22 -5.13
C TYR A 94 8.33 -7.84 -6.26
N ASP A 95 7.36 -8.68 -5.94
CA ASP A 95 6.46 -9.30 -6.93
C ASP A 95 5.70 -8.23 -7.71
N SER A 96 5.18 -7.19 -7.03
CA SER A 96 4.49 -6.08 -7.69
C SER A 96 5.38 -5.33 -8.68
N LEU A 97 6.65 -5.09 -8.33
CA LEU A 97 7.61 -4.44 -9.22
C LEU A 97 7.99 -5.33 -10.41
N ILE A 98 8.23 -6.62 -10.17
CA ILE A 98 8.52 -7.60 -11.23
C ILE A 98 7.36 -7.63 -12.22
N MET A 99 6.12 -7.72 -11.74
CA MET A 99 4.94 -7.72 -12.60
C MET A 99 4.81 -6.43 -13.43
N LEU A 100 5.08 -5.27 -12.83
CA LEU A 100 5.03 -4.00 -13.57
C LEU A 100 6.08 -3.95 -14.70
N ILE A 101 7.29 -4.42 -14.45
CA ILE A 101 8.38 -4.41 -15.43
C ILE A 101 8.12 -5.45 -16.52
N GLU A 102 7.81 -6.69 -16.15
CA GLU A 102 7.59 -7.78 -17.10
C GLU A 102 6.37 -7.56 -17.98
N ALA A 103 5.32 -6.92 -17.45
CA ALA A 103 4.16 -6.51 -18.23
C ALA A 103 4.39 -5.24 -19.09
N GLY A 104 5.56 -4.59 -19.00
CA GLY A 104 5.88 -3.36 -19.74
C GLY A 104 5.10 -2.12 -19.27
N MET A 105 4.66 -2.10 -18.01
CA MET A 105 3.92 -0.98 -17.42
C MET A 105 4.85 0.13 -16.92
N ILE A 106 6.08 -0.23 -16.53
CA ILE A 106 7.18 0.68 -16.21
C ILE A 106 8.45 0.19 -16.94
N PRO A 107 9.41 1.07 -17.26
CA PRO A 107 10.55 0.68 -18.08
C PRO A 107 11.57 -0.21 -17.33
N ASP A 108 11.89 0.14 -16.09
CA ASP A 108 12.91 -0.55 -15.30
C ASP A 108 12.84 -0.19 -13.80
N TYR A 109 13.80 -0.69 -13.02
CA TYR A 109 13.94 -0.35 -11.60
C TYR A 109 14.42 1.08 -11.34
N GLN A 110 15.00 1.77 -12.32
CA GLN A 110 15.38 3.18 -12.13
C GLN A 110 14.12 4.04 -12.02
N PHE A 111 13.13 3.80 -12.87
CA PHE A 111 11.82 4.43 -12.73
C PHE A 111 11.22 4.21 -11.33
N SER A 112 11.31 2.99 -10.81
CA SER A 112 10.83 2.66 -9.46
C SER A 112 11.52 3.47 -8.36
N ARG A 113 12.86 3.58 -8.42
CA ARG A 113 13.65 4.36 -7.44
C ARG A 113 13.33 5.84 -7.45
N GLU A 114 12.90 6.39 -8.58
CA GLU A 114 12.66 7.83 -8.72
C GLU A 114 11.19 8.21 -8.52
N ASN A 115 10.25 7.29 -8.76
CA ASN A 115 8.83 7.63 -8.89
C ASN A 115 7.89 6.78 -8.06
N ILE A 116 8.29 5.59 -7.60
CA ILE A 116 7.41 4.68 -6.87
C ILE A 116 7.73 4.76 -5.38
N SER A 117 6.80 5.30 -4.60
CA SER A 117 6.79 5.25 -3.15
C SER A 117 5.91 4.11 -2.65
N TYR A 118 6.18 3.65 -1.44
CA TYR A 118 5.40 2.60 -0.78
C TYR A 118 4.74 3.12 0.50
N ILE A 119 3.49 2.70 0.73
CA ILE A 119 2.70 3.06 1.91
C ILE A 119 2.14 1.79 2.54
N LEU A 120 2.55 1.52 3.78
CA LEU A 120 1.93 0.51 4.63
C LEU A 120 0.90 1.16 5.55
N VAL A 121 -0.37 0.82 5.40
CA VAL A 121 -1.45 1.27 6.28
C VAL A 121 -1.85 0.15 7.22
N TYR A 122 -1.80 0.39 8.53
CA TYR A 122 -2.06 -0.66 9.52
C TYR A 122 -3.09 -0.31 10.59
N ASN A 123 -3.76 -1.34 11.09
CA ASN A 123 -4.72 -1.20 12.18
C ASN A 123 -3.97 -1.23 13.52
N LYS A 124 -3.73 -0.04 14.08
CA LYS A 124 -2.99 0.12 15.34
C LYS A 124 -3.63 -0.67 16.48
N GLU A 125 -4.95 -0.66 16.58
CA GLU A 125 -5.69 -1.29 17.67
C GLU A 125 -5.53 -2.82 17.63
N LYS A 126 -5.76 -3.45 16.46
CA LYS A 126 -5.60 -4.90 16.30
C LYS A 126 -4.15 -5.34 16.55
N ILE A 127 -3.17 -4.59 16.06
CA ILE A 127 -1.74 -4.90 16.33
C ILE A 127 -1.42 -4.80 17.82
N MET A 128 -1.95 -3.80 18.52
CA MET A 128 -1.75 -3.65 19.95
C MET A 128 -2.42 -4.77 20.76
N GLN A 129 -3.62 -5.21 20.36
CA GLN A 129 -4.32 -6.33 20.97
C GLN A 129 -3.55 -7.63 20.81
N GLU A 130 -3.08 -7.96 19.60
CA GLU A 130 -2.27 -9.16 19.36
C GLU A 130 -0.97 -9.17 20.17
N LYS A 131 -0.30 -8.00 20.27
CA LYS A 131 0.92 -7.87 21.08
C LYS A 131 0.62 -8.02 22.57
N GLN A 132 -0.49 -7.48 23.07
CA GLN A 132 -0.92 -7.68 24.46
C GLN A 132 -1.26 -9.14 24.74
N ILE A 133 -1.93 -9.83 23.82
CA ILE A 133 -2.23 -11.27 23.94
C ILE A 133 -0.93 -12.09 24.00
N LYS A 134 0.04 -11.80 23.14
CA LYS A 134 1.37 -12.46 23.18
C LYS A 134 2.12 -12.18 24.49
N VAL A 135 2.08 -10.95 24.99
CA VAL A 135 2.70 -10.59 26.28
C VAL A 135 1.97 -11.25 27.47
N ASN A 136 0.65 -11.36 27.45
CA ASN A 136 -0.10 -12.04 28.50
C ASN A 136 0.15 -13.56 28.52
N SER A 137 0.49 -14.16 27.37
CA SER A 137 0.95 -15.56 27.30
C SER A 137 2.40 -15.76 27.77
N ALA A 138 3.20 -14.69 27.85
CA ALA A 138 4.58 -14.68 28.30
C ALA A 138 4.73 -13.80 29.56
N LYS A 139 4.44 -14.39 30.74
CA LYS A 139 4.53 -13.81 32.10
C LYS A 139 5.16 -12.39 32.22
N ASN A 140 4.30 -11.43 32.61
CA ASN A 140 4.54 -10.23 33.40
C ASN A 140 5.83 -9.41 33.18
N GLN A 141 5.69 -8.22 32.59
CA GLN A 141 5.93 -6.90 33.22
C GLN A 141 6.05 -5.81 32.13
N ILE A 142 5.81 -4.55 32.53
CA ILE A 142 5.99 -3.29 31.77
C ILE A 142 4.71 -2.77 31.08
N HIS A 143 3.74 -2.39 31.91
CA HIS A 143 2.91 -1.22 31.64
C HIS A 143 3.71 0.04 31.94
N ARG A 144 4.20 0.77 30.91
CA ARG A 144 4.29 2.26 30.89
C ARG A 144 5.01 2.95 29.71
N HIS A 145 5.16 2.37 28.52
CA HIS A 145 5.84 3.07 27.41
C HIS A 145 5.04 2.94 26.10
N ILE A 146 3.96 3.71 25.94
CA ILE A 146 3.11 3.66 24.73
C ILE A 146 3.41 4.86 23.80
N GLU A 147 3.80 6.02 24.32
CA GLU A 147 4.04 7.22 23.49
C GLU A 147 5.39 7.17 22.76
N GLN A 148 6.48 6.71 23.39
CA GLN A 148 7.77 6.45 22.73
C GLN A 148 7.75 5.29 21.71
N LYS A 149 6.62 4.58 21.54
CA LYS A 149 6.52 3.43 20.62
C LYS A 149 6.06 3.80 19.20
N GLN A 150 5.55 5.02 18.95
CA GLN A 150 5.12 5.41 17.60
C GLN A 150 6.30 5.54 16.63
N GLU A 151 7.41 6.18 17.03
CA GLU A 151 8.66 6.17 16.26
C GLU A 151 9.26 4.76 16.13
N LYS A 152 9.19 3.95 17.19
CA LYS A 152 9.65 2.54 17.13
C LYS A 152 8.82 1.67 16.19
N LEU A 153 7.54 1.97 15.96
CA LEU A 153 6.70 1.23 15.02
C LEU A 153 7.11 1.48 13.57
N PHE A 154 7.59 2.70 13.27
CA PHE A 154 8.18 3.04 11.98
C PHE A 154 9.44 2.19 11.69
N CYS A 155 10.30 1.97 12.69
CA CYS A 155 11.49 1.09 12.57
C CYS A 155 11.18 -0.43 12.56
N LEU A 156 9.97 -0.90 12.85
CA LEU A 156 9.71 -2.34 13.04
C LEU A 156 9.79 -3.17 11.76
N PHE A 157 9.57 -2.54 10.60
CA PHE A 157 9.50 -3.24 9.32
C PHE A 157 10.75 -3.03 8.45
N GLU A 158 11.66 -2.17 8.89
CA GLU A 158 12.89 -1.81 8.19
C GLU A 158 12.65 -1.44 6.71
N LEU A 159 11.49 -0.85 6.39
CA LEU A 159 11.13 -0.50 5.01
C LEU A 159 12.02 0.61 4.45
N GLU A 160 12.60 1.43 5.31
CA GLU A 160 13.56 2.46 4.96
C GLU A 160 14.78 1.91 4.20
N LYS A 161 15.12 0.62 4.38
CA LYS A 161 16.19 -0.04 3.62
C LYS A 161 15.89 -0.18 2.13
N LEU A 162 14.62 -0.04 1.73
CA LEU A 162 14.19 -0.09 0.34
C LEU A 162 14.25 1.28 -0.35
N GLN A 163 14.32 2.38 0.42
CA GLN A 163 14.48 3.74 -0.10
C GLN A 163 15.85 3.88 -0.79
N GLY A 164 15.86 4.43 -2.00
CA GLY A 164 17.05 4.54 -2.84
C GLY A 164 17.55 3.20 -3.43
N TYR A 165 17.24 2.06 -2.80
CA TYR A 165 17.56 0.75 -3.35
C TYR A 165 16.60 0.34 -4.48
N ILE A 166 15.29 0.40 -4.24
CA ILE A 166 14.29 -0.05 -5.22
C ILE A 166 13.04 0.84 -5.24
N LEU A 167 12.83 1.66 -4.21
CA LEU A 167 11.71 2.60 -4.10
C LEU A 167 12.26 4.01 -3.85
N ASP A 168 11.47 5.02 -4.20
CA ASP A 168 11.73 6.43 -3.90
C ASP A 168 11.62 6.69 -2.39
N GLU A 169 10.42 6.44 -1.85
CA GLU A 169 10.13 6.64 -0.42
C GLU A 169 9.34 5.47 0.15
N THR A 170 9.38 5.31 1.48
CA THR A 170 8.55 4.35 2.21
C THR A 170 7.91 5.00 3.40
N ASN A 171 6.60 4.86 3.53
CA ASN A 171 5.79 5.45 4.58
C ASN A 171 5.00 4.36 5.30
N THR A 172 4.80 4.53 6.60
CA THR A 172 3.97 3.64 7.41
C THR A 172 2.99 4.48 8.22
N TYR A 173 1.70 4.20 8.07
CA TYR A 173 0.61 4.98 8.66
C TYR A 173 -0.37 4.10 9.42
N THR A 174 -0.91 4.63 10.52
CA THR A 174 -2.19 4.12 11.04
C THR A 174 -3.33 4.47 10.09
N LYS A 175 -4.50 3.87 10.26
CA LYS A 175 -5.73 4.25 9.53
C LYS A 175 -5.96 5.77 9.58
N GLU A 176 -5.87 6.36 10.77
CA GLU A 176 -6.11 7.80 10.97
C GLU A 176 -5.04 8.66 10.30
N GLN A 177 -3.77 8.26 10.38
CA GLN A 177 -2.67 8.97 9.72
C GLN A 177 -2.81 8.93 8.19
N PHE A 178 -3.19 7.78 7.63
CA PHE A 178 -3.43 7.64 6.19
C PHE A 178 -4.54 8.59 5.72
N GLU A 179 -5.65 8.68 6.47
CA GLU A 179 -6.73 9.61 6.16
C GLU A 179 -6.28 11.08 6.21
N GLN A 180 -5.55 11.49 7.25
CA GLN A 180 -5.16 12.90 7.41
C GLN A 180 -4.03 13.34 6.47
N LEU A 181 -3.02 12.47 6.26
CA LEU A 181 -1.77 12.85 5.60
C LEU A 181 -1.77 12.50 4.11
N PHE A 182 -2.48 11.43 3.72
CA PHE A 182 -2.56 10.99 2.33
C PHE A 182 -3.92 11.33 1.72
N VAL A 183 -5.01 10.76 2.23
CA VAL A 183 -6.34 10.88 1.59
C VAL A 183 -6.77 12.34 1.48
N LYS A 184 -6.82 13.08 2.60
CA LYS A 184 -7.24 14.49 2.58
C LYS A 184 -6.32 15.39 1.75
N LYS A 185 -5.03 15.06 1.67
CA LYS A 185 -4.08 15.81 0.82
C LYS A 185 -4.51 15.68 -0.64
N PHE A 186 -4.72 14.46 -1.10
CA PHE A 186 -5.07 14.20 -2.49
C PHE A 186 -6.52 14.55 -2.81
N GLU A 187 -7.50 14.32 -1.92
CA GLU A 187 -8.88 14.77 -2.14
C GLU A 187 -8.99 16.28 -2.32
N LYS A 188 -8.18 17.06 -1.59
CA LYS A 188 -8.10 18.51 -1.79
C LYS A 188 -7.53 18.84 -3.16
N LEU A 189 -6.38 18.24 -3.51
CA LEU A 189 -5.73 18.46 -4.81
C LEU A 189 -6.67 18.13 -5.97
N GLU A 190 -7.27 16.92 -5.95
CA GLU A 190 -8.24 16.45 -6.97
C GLU A 190 -9.56 17.26 -6.97
N GLY A 191 -9.88 17.95 -5.88
CA GLY A 191 -11.08 18.79 -5.74
C GLY A 191 -10.87 20.25 -6.13
N THR A 192 -9.64 20.76 -6.10
CA THR A 192 -9.30 22.14 -6.50
C THR A 192 -9.36 22.39 -8.00
N ASP A 193 -9.24 21.34 -8.82
CA ASP A 193 -9.34 21.43 -10.29
C ASP A 193 -10.80 21.52 -10.81
N ARG A 194 -11.78 21.62 -9.91
CA ARG A 194 -13.21 21.82 -10.23
C ARG A 194 -13.71 23.25 -10.04
N LYS A 195 -12.83 24.26 -9.97
CA LYS A 195 -13.22 25.67 -9.91
C LYS A 195 -12.69 26.48 -11.08
#